data_AF-A0A419KHL0-F1
#
_entry.id   AF-A0A419KHL0-F1
#
_cell.length_a   1.000
_cell.length_b   1.000
_cell.length_c   1.000
_cell.angle_alpha   90.00
_cell.angle_beta   90.00
_cell.angle_gamma   90.00
#
_symmetry.space_group_name_H-M   'P 1'
#
loop_
_entity.id
_entity.type
_entity.pdbx_description
1 polymer ?
#
loop_
_entity_poly.entity_id
_entity_poly.type
_entity_poly.pdbx_seq_one_letter_code
_entity_poly.pdbx_strand_id
1 'polypeptide(L)'
;MIENAAVVGLLLAVCVLMDIVLLILSKIWPRYHPTEVKMSRWESGNLPIKNPKYTLPMQYFGFMFMFMAAEPILVILLLLSAYPTVHLYPVLLLLSLLLLLPAIYVGYKVSAGR
;
A
#
# COMPACT_ATOMS: atom_id res chain seq x y z
N MET A 1 1.07 27.64 11.13
CA MET A 1 1.42 26.73 10.00
C MET A 1 2.84 26.20 10.11
N ILE A 2 3.85 27.04 10.33
CA ILE A 2 5.25 26.62 10.52
C ILE A 2 5.41 25.70 11.75
N GLU A 3 4.75 26.02 12.87
CA GLU A 3 4.77 25.18 14.08
C GLU A 3 4.22 23.77 13.82
N ASN A 4 3.06 23.65 13.18
CA ASN A 4 2.48 22.34 12.85
C ASN A 4 3.39 21.53 11.91
N ALA A 5 4.00 22.18 10.91
CA ALA A 5 4.96 21.54 10.02
C ALA A 5 6.21 21.07 10.77
N ALA A 6 6.71 21.87 11.72
CA ALA A 6 7.83 21.50 12.58
C ALA A 6 7.51 20.31 13.49
N VAL A 7 6.29 20.27 14.06
CA VAL A 7 5.83 19.14 14.88
C VAL A 7 5.75 17.85 14.05
N VAL A 8 5.17 17.91 12.85
CA VAL A 8 5.10 16.74 11.95
C VAL A 8 6.51 16.29 11.52
N GLY A 9 7.38 17.24 11.17
CA GLY A 9 8.76 16.95 10.80
C GLY A 9 9.54 16.28 11.93
N LEU A 10 9.39 16.78 13.15
CA LEU A 10 10.01 16.19 14.34
C LEU A 10 9.49 14.76 14.58
N LEU A 11 8.18 14.54 14.46
CA LEU A 11 7.56 13.23 14.67
C LEU A 11 8.10 12.22 13.65
N LEU A 12 8.16 12.59 12.37
CA LEU A 12 8.76 11.74 11.33
C LEU A 12 10.23 11.43 11.60
N ALA A 13 11.00 12.44 12.03
CA ALA A 13 12.41 12.25 12.36
C ALA A 13 12.59 11.26 13.52
N VAL A 14 11.77 11.36 14.56
CA VAL A 14 11.79 10.43 15.70
C VAL A 14 11.43 9.01 15.26
N CYS A 15 10.39 8.83 14.44
CA CYS A 15 10.02 7.51 13.91
C CYS A 15 11.15 6.86 13.11
N VAL A 16 11.74 7.60 12.17
CA VAL A 16 12.85 7.10 11.33
C VAL A 16 14.08 6.80 12.18
N LEU A 17 14.40 7.68 13.14
CA LEU A 17 15.55 7.46 14.03
C LEU A 17 15.36 6.21 14.89
N MET A 18 14.16 5.98 15.42
CA MET A 18 13.84 4.77 16.19
C MET A 18 14.01 3.50 15.35
N ASP A 19 13.50 3.48 14.12
CA ASP A 19 13.67 2.34 13.21
C ASP A 19 15.14 2.06 12.92
N ILE A 20 15.94 3.11 12.67
CA ILE A 20 17.39 2.99 12.43
C ILE A 20 18.08 2.41 13.67
N VAL A 21 17.80 2.94 14.85
CA VAL A 21 18.38 2.44 16.11
C VAL A 21 18.03 0.97 16.33
N LEU A 22 16.78 0.58 16.11
CA LEU A 22 16.35 -0.82 16.23
C LEU A 22 17.04 -1.73 15.21
N LEU A 23 17.18 -1.29 13.96
CA LEU A 23 17.89 -2.04 12.91
C LEU A 23 19.39 -2.19 13.22
N ILE A 24 20.01 -1.18 13.82
CA ILE A 24 21.42 -1.25 14.26
C ILE A 24 21.54 -2.25 15.42
N LEU A 25 20.68 -2.12 16.44
CA LEU A 25 20.66 -3.04 17.58
C LEU A 25 20.39 -4.49 17.16
N SER A 26 19.49 -4.71 16.20
CA SER A 26 19.18 -6.04 15.68
C SER A 26 20.36 -6.68 14.95
N LYS A 27 21.35 -5.91 14.51
CA LYS A 27 22.57 -6.45 13.88
C LYS A 27 23.68 -6.71 14.90
N ILE A 28 23.79 -5.89 15.94
CA ILE A 28 24.89 -5.96 16.92
C ILE A 28 24.61 -6.98 18.02
N TRP A 29 23.37 -7.06 18.50
CA TRP A 29 23.05 -7.80 19.72
C TRP A 29 22.89 -9.32 19.56
N PRO A 30 22.31 -9.86 18.47
CA PRO A 30 22.05 -11.29 18.39
C PRO A 30 23.32 -12.09 18.06
N ARG A 31 23.50 -13.20 18.78
CA ARG A 31 24.47 -14.23 18.39
C ARG A 31 23.83 -15.18 17.38
N TYR A 32 24.06 -14.91 16.10
CA TYR A 32 23.64 -15.81 15.04
C TYR A 32 24.56 -17.04 14.96
N HIS A 33 23.95 -18.21 14.78
CA HIS A 33 24.65 -19.46 14.46
C HIS A 33 24.19 -19.87 13.05
N PRO A 34 24.74 -19.22 12.00
CA PRO A 34 24.33 -19.48 10.64
C PRO A 34 24.71 -20.91 10.26
N THR A 35 23.73 -21.67 9.77
CA THR A 35 23.95 -22.96 9.12
C THR A 35 23.44 -22.84 7.69
N GLU A 36 23.95 -23.67 6.77
CA GLU A 36 23.51 -23.64 5.37
C GLU A 36 21.99 -23.77 5.24
N VAL A 37 21.37 -24.62 6.08
CA VAL A 37 19.91 -24.81 6.13
C VAL A 37 19.16 -23.57 6.66
N LYS A 38 19.74 -22.81 7.60
CA LYS A 38 19.11 -21.59 8.14
C LYS A 38 19.25 -20.39 7.21
N MET A 39 20.28 -20.39 6.37
CA MET A 39 20.55 -19.33 5.40
C MET A 39 19.87 -19.59 4.05
N SER A 40 19.39 -20.80 3.82
CA SER A 40 18.72 -21.18 2.58
C SER A 40 17.25 -20.73 2.57
N ARG A 41 16.64 -20.73 1.39
CA ARG A 41 15.23 -20.34 1.23
C ARG A 41 14.33 -21.39 1.89
N TRP A 42 13.32 -20.91 2.60
CA TRP A 42 12.32 -21.80 3.20
C TRP A 42 11.49 -22.46 2.10
N GLU A 43 11.53 -23.80 2.04
CA GLU A 43 10.73 -24.62 1.13
C GLU A 43 10.04 -25.78 1.85
N SER A 44 9.37 -25.48 2.97
CA SER A 44 8.60 -26.47 3.76
C SER A 44 9.39 -27.72 4.14
N GLY A 45 10.70 -27.58 4.39
CA GLY A 45 11.61 -28.69 4.75
C GLY A 45 12.29 -29.38 3.57
N ASN A 46 11.98 -29.00 2.33
CA ASN A 46 12.69 -29.49 1.14
C ASN A 46 13.99 -28.71 0.89
N LEU A 47 14.89 -29.30 0.11
CA LEU A 47 16.06 -28.59 -0.42
C LEU A 47 15.60 -27.47 -1.35
N PRO A 48 16.15 -26.25 -1.21
CA PRO A 48 15.71 -25.11 -1.99
C PRO A 48 15.87 -25.33 -3.50
N ILE A 49 14.82 -25.06 -4.26
CA ILE A 49 14.86 -25.01 -5.71
C ILE A 49 15.68 -23.78 -6.13
N LYS A 50 16.67 -23.99 -7.00
CA LYS A 50 17.59 -22.94 -7.50
C LYS A 50 16.86 -21.72 -8.06
N ASN A 51 15.71 -21.96 -8.70
CA ASN A 51 14.93 -20.96 -9.40
C ASN A 51 13.56 -20.78 -8.71
N PRO A 52 13.22 -19.57 -8.20
CA PRO A 52 11.87 -19.30 -7.71
C PRO A 52 10.80 -19.70 -8.73
N LYS A 53 9.61 -20.11 -8.29
CA LYS A 53 8.45 -20.11 -9.18
C LYS A 53 8.08 -18.65 -9.49
N TYR A 54 8.37 -18.20 -10.70
CA TYR A 54 8.31 -16.77 -11.09
C TYR A 54 6.92 -16.29 -11.55
N THR A 55 5.94 -17.19 -11.66
CA THR A 55 4.61 -16.80 -12.10
C THR A 55 3.81 -16.37 -10.89
N LEU A 56 4.04 -15.14 -10.42
CA LEU A 56 3.01 -14.43 -9.65
C LEU A 56 1.75 -14.44 -10.53
N PRO A 57 0.62 -15.00 -10.07
CA PRO A 57 -0.58 -14.98 -10.87
C PRO A 57 -0.95 -13.52 -11.15
N MET A 58 -0.94 -13.13 -12.43
CA MET A 58 -1.34 -11.82 -12.97
C MET A 58 -2.77 -11.38 -12.57
N GLN A 59 -3.51 -12.20 -11.82
CA GLN A 59 -4.88 -11.97 -11.37
C GLN A 59 -5.04 -10.70 -10.53
N TYR A 60 -3.97 -10.22 -9.89
CA TYR A 60 -4.00 -8.99 -9.10
C TYR A 60 -3.92 -7.71 -9.94
N PHE A 61 -3.53 -7.77 -11.22
CA PHE A 61 -3.41 -6.58 -12.05
C PHE A 61 -4.74 -5.88 -12.28
N GLY A 62 -5.83 -6.62 -12.45
CA GLY A 62 -7.15 -6.01 -12.62
C GLY A 62 -7.58 -5.21 -11.38
N PHE A 63 -7.29 -5.73 -10.18
CA PHE A 63 -7.52 -5.00 -8.92
C PHE A 63 -6.58 -3.80 -8.77
N MET A 64 -5.33 -3.91 -9.22
CA MET A 64 -4.38 -2.79 -9.25
C MET A 64 -4.88 -1.67 -10.17
N PHE A 65 -5.38 -1.99 -11.36
CA PHE A 65 -5.95 -1.00 -12.28
C PHE A 65 -7.22 -0.36 -11.73
N MET A 66 -8.08 -1.15 -11.06
CA MET A 66 -9.25 -0.63 -10.36
C MET A 66 -8.84 0.39 -9.29
N PHE A 67 -7.83 0.07 -8.48
CA PHE A 67 -7.31 0.95 -7.44
C PHE A 67 -6.74 2.25 -8.03
N MET A 68 -5.87 2.14 -9.04
CA MET A 68 -5.25 3.31 -9.69
C MET A 68 -6.28 4.22 -10.39
N ALA A 69 -7.37 3.65 -10.92
CA ALA A 69 -8.45 4.43 -11.52
C ALA A 69 -9.31 5.15 -10.45
N ALA A 70 -9.54 4.51 -9.30
CA ALA A 70 -10.35 5.06 -8.21
C ALA A 70 -9.61 6.13 -7.39
N GLU A 71 -8.30 5.99 -7.20
CA GLU A 71 -7.47 6.89 -6.38
C GLU A 71 -7.61 8.38 -6.74
N PRO A 72 -7.43 8.85 -7.99
CA PRO A 72 -7.54 10.26 -8.32
C PRO A 72 -8.96 10.81 -8.09
N ILE A 73 -9.98 9.98 -8.29
CA ILE A 73 -11.37 10.34 -8.04
C ILE A 73 -11.58 10.59 -6.54
N LEU A 74 -11.05 9.71 -5.68
CA LEU A 74 -11.11 9.87 -4.23
C LEU A 74 -10.38 11.13 -3.76
N VAL A 75 -9.23 11.45 -4.33
CA VAL A 75 -8.49 12.69 -4.02
C VAL A 75 -9.34 13.93 -4.33
N ILE A 76 -9.97 13.98 -5.51
CA ILE A 76 -10.84 15.10 -5.90
C ILE A 76 -12.04 15.21 -4.96
N LEU A 77 -12.70 14.08 -4.66
CA LEU A 77 -13.83 14.05 -3.72
C LEU A 77 -13.43 14.53 -2.32
N LEU A 78 -12.24 14.16 -1.85
CA LEU A 78 -11.73 14.55 -0.54
C LEU A 78 -11.35 16.04 -0.49
N LEU A 79 -10.83 16.60 -1.59
CA LEU A 79 -10.59 18.03 -1.69
C LEU A 79 -11.90 18.82 -1.66
N LEU A 80 -12.92 18.35 -2.39
CA LEU A 80 -14.24 18.99 -2.41
C LEU A 80 -14.98 18.84 -1.07
N SER A 81 -14.74 17.75 -0.32
CA SER A 81 -15.36 17.54 1.00
C SER A 81 -14.77 18.42 2.10
N ALA A 82 -13.58 19.01 1.90
CA ALA A 82 -12.95 19.91 2.85
C ALA A 82 -13.72 21.23 3.06
N TYR A 83 -14.61 21.61 2.13
CA TYR A 83 -15.47 22.80 2.23
C TYR A 83 -16.95 22.42 2.12
N PRO A 84 -17.51 21.71 3.11
CA PRO A 84 -18.86 21.18 3.00
C PRO A 84 -19.89 22.30 3.16
N THR A 85 -20.73 22.47 2.14
CA THR A 85 -22.02 23.14 2.27
C THR A 85 -23.12 22.09 2.24
N VAL A 86 -24.26 22.33 2.91
CA VAL A 86 -25.35 21.34 3.02
C VAL A 86 -25.86 20.89 1.64
N HIS A 87 -25.78 21.76 0.65
CA HIS A 87 -26.17 21.49 -0.74
C HIS A 87 -25.13 20.68 -1.54
N LEU A 88 -23.87 20.62 -1.09
CA LEU A 88 -22.78 19.89 -1.77
C LEU A 88 -22.84 18.38 -1.52
N TYR A 89 -23.40 17.92 -0.40
CA TYR A 89 -23.45 16.49 -0.05
C TYR A 89 -24.15 15.59 -1.09
N PRO A 90 -25.38 15.89 -1.54
CA PRO A 90 -26.04 15.07 -2.56
C PRO A 90 -25.29 15.11 -3.92
N VAL A 91 -24.67 16.25 -4.25
CA VAL A 91 -23.87 16.41 -5.47
C VAL A 91 -22.60 15.57 -5.41
N LEU A 92 -21.89 15.58 -4.27
CA LEU A 92 -20.70 14.76 -4.06
C LEU A 92 -21.00 13.26 -4.07
N LEU A 93 -22.15 12.85 -3.52
CA LEU A 93 -22.62 11.47 -3.59
C LEU A 93 -22.91 11.05 -5.05
N LEU A 94 -23.60 11.89 -5.82
CA LEU A 94 -23.89 11.61 -7.22
C LEU A 94 -22.61 11.55 -8.06
N LEU A 95 -21.68 12.48 -7.82
CA LEU A 95 -20.40 12.56 -8.52
C LEU A 95 -19.49 11.37 -8.16
N SER A 96 -19.51 10.91 -6.90
CA SER A 96 -18.76 9.72 -6.49
C SER A 96 -19.30 8.46 -7.14
N LEU A 97 -20.63 8.27 -7.18
CA LEU A 97 -21.26 7.15 -7.89
C LEU A 97 -20.96 7.19 -9.38
N LEU A 98 -21.08 8.36 -10.02
CA LEU A 98 -20.84 8.53 -11.45
C LEU A 98 -19.40 8.22 -11.84
N LEU A 99 -18.43 8.63 -11.04
CA LEU A 99 -17.02 8.45 -11.35
C LEU A 99 -16.48 7.08 -10.91
N LEU A 100 -16.88 6.57 -9.75
CA LEU A 100 -16.36 5.32 -9.21
C LEU A 100 -17.03 4.08 -9.81
N LEU A 101 -18.35 4.09 -10.06
CA LEU A 101 -19.04 2.89 -10.54
C LEU A 101 -18.50 2.38 -11.89
N PRO A 102 -18.25 3.24 -12.91
CA PRO A 102 -17.67 2.78 -14.18
C PRO A 102 -16.24 2.25 -14.01
N ALA A 103 -15.42 2.93 -13.19
CA ALA A 103 -14.05 2.53 -12.92
C ALA A 103 -13.98 1.15 -12.22
N ILE A 104 -14.84 0.95 -11.22
CA ILE A 104 -14.97 -0.32 -10.50
C ILE A 104 -15.53 -1.41 -11.43
N TYR A 105 -16.55 -1.10 -12.22
CA TYR A 105 -17.15 -2.07 -13.14
C TYR A 105 -16.16 -2.57 -14.21
N VAL A 106 -15.44 -1.64 -14.86
CA VAL A 106 -14.42 -2.00 -15.86
C VAL A 106 -13.27 -2.76 -15.20
N GLY A 107 -12.78 -2.29 -14.05
CA GLY A 107 -11.72 -2.99 -13.30
C GLY A 107 -12.13 -4.40 -12.89
N TYR A 108 -13.38 -4.59 -12.44
CA TYR A 108 -13.89 -5.90 -12.06
C TYR A 108 -14.03 -6.81 -13.27
N LYS A 109 -14.56 -6.32 -14.39
CA LYS A 109 -14.68 -7.08 -15.64
C LYS A 109 -13.31 -7.57 -16.14
N VAL A 110 -12.28 -6.73 -16.06
CA VAL A 110 -10.90 -7.08 -16.44
C VAL A 110 -10.26 -8.07 -15.45
N SER A 111 -10.65 -8.02 -14.17
CA SER A 111 -10.12 -8.92 -13.13
C SER A 111 -10.78 -10.31 -13.14
N ALA A 112 -12.10 -10.34 -13.34
CA ALA A 112 -12.92 -11.55 -13.28
C ALA A 112 -13.12 -12.21 -14.66
N GLY A 113 -12.90 -11.46 -15.75
CA GLY A 113 -12.86 -11.97 -17.11
C GLY A 113 -11.53 -12.68 -17.35
N ARG A 114 -11.60 -13.93 -17.82
CA ARG A 114 -10.49 -14.52 -18.58
C ARG A 114 -10.27 -13.73 -19.87
#